data_AF-C0QCA8-F1
#
_entry.id   AF-C0QCA8-F1
#
_cell.length_a   1.000
_cell.length_b   1.000
_cell.length_c   1.000
_cell.angle_alpha   90.00
_cell.angle_beta   90.00
_cell.angle_gamma   90.00
#
_symmetry.space_group_name_H-M   'P 1'
#
loop_
_entity.id
_entity.type
_entity.pdbx_description
1 polymer ?
#
loop_
_entity_poly.entity_id
_entity_poly.type
_entity_poly.pdbx_seq_one_letter_code
_entity_poly.pdbx_strand_id
1 'polypeptide(L)'
;MSGLRKLKNEVYTLLARDDGKSFPDEILGYNLKRVVNPLISYIQSCDEHIRARAVVSLGQVVATLADRDMESARVVMRRLMWSLNDESGGIGWGAPESMGEIMAVHGGLAREFHRILISYVDSEGNYLEYEPLRQGAVKGLKRLFAAQPLIMAPYTHLLGTF
;
A
#
# COMPACT_ATOMS: atom_id res chain seq x y z
N MET A 1 -16.76 -25.13 2.83
CA MET A 1 -16.45 -23.68 2.66
C MET A 1 -15.00 -23.55 2.25
N SER A 2 -14.69 -22.85 1.15
CA SER A 2 -13.31 -22.75 0.63
C SER A 2 -12.39 -22.04 1.63
N GLY A 3 -11.15 -22.53 1.79
CA GLY A 3 -10.18 -21.95 2.73
C GLY A 3 -9.82 -20.48 2.45
N LEU A 4 -10.06 -19.99 1.24
CA LEU A 4 -9.87 -18.59 0.86
C LEU A 4 -10.93 -17.68 1.48
N ARG A 5 -12.20 -18.10 1.49
CA ARG A 5 -13.30 -17.34 2.11
C ARG A 5 -13.10 -17.25 3.63
N LYS A 6 -12.65 -18.35 4.24
CA LYS A 6 -12.32 -18.39 5.67
C LYS A 6 -11.21 -17.39 6.02
N LEU A 7 -10.08 -17.43 5.29
CA LEU A 7 -8.97 -16.50 5.52
C LEU A 7 -9.39 -15.03 5.34
N LYS A 8 -10.16 -14.73 4.29
CA LYS A 8 -10.66 -13.38 4.05
C LYS A 8 -11.48 -12.86 5.23
N ASN A 9 -12.38 -13.68 5.78
CA ASN A 9 -13.18 -13.32 6.95
C ASN A 9 -12.34 -13.18 8.22
N GLU A 10 -11.33 -14.03 8.43
CA GLU A 10 -10.42 -13.90 9.58
C GLU A 10 -9.64 -12.58 9.53
N VAL A 11 -9.08 -12.23 8.36
CA VAL A 11 -8.40 -10.94 8.16
C VAL A 11 -9.36 -9.78 8.42
N TYR A 12 -10.60 -9.85 7.92
CA TYR A 12 -11.60 -8.82 8.22
C TYR A 12 -11.84 -8.64 9.72
N THR A 13 -12.03 -9.75 10.45
CA THR A 13 -12.26 -9.71 11.90
C THR A 13 -11.10 -9.03 12.62
N LEU A 14 -9.86 -9.31 12.23
CA LEU A 14 -8.68 -8.64 12.80
C LEU A 14 -8.67 -7.13 12.48
N LEU A 15 -8.99 -6.76 11.25
CA LEU A 15 -9.05 -5.35 10.84
C LEU A 15 -10.19 -4.59 11.55
N ALA A 16 -11.34 -5.22 11.75
CA ALA A 16 -12.53 -4.58 12.35
C ALA A 16 -12.48 -4.48 13.88
N ARG A 17 -11.64 -5.27 14.55
CA ARG A 17 -11.63 -5.38 16.01
C ARG A 17 -11.01 -4.14 16.66
N ASP A 18 -11.68 -3.56 17.63
CA ASP A 18 -11.18 -2.40 18.38
C ASP A 18 -10.85 -2.79 19.83
N ASP A 19 -9.83 -3.63 20.01
CA ASP A 19 -9.44 -4.20 21.30
C ASP A 19 -8.03 -3.77 21.76
N GLY A 20 -7.48 -2.71 21.16
CA GLY A 20 -6.17 -2.15 21.50
C GLY A 20 -4.97 -3.02 21.12
N LYS A 21 -5.17 -4.18 20.48
CA LYS A 21 -4.08 -5.03 20.01
C LYS A 21 -3.54 -4.55 18.65
N SER A 22 -2.26 -4.83 18.44
CA SER A 22 -1.56 -4.57 17.17
C SER A 22 -2.03 -5.56 16.11
N PHE A 23 -3.08 -5.18 15.36
CA PHE A 23 -3.60 -5.97 14.24
C PHE A 23 -2.53 -6.33 13.18
N PRO A 24 -1.49 -5.52 12.90
CA PRO A 24 -0.45 -5.93 11.97
C PRO A 24 0.33 -7.15 12.47
N ASP A 25 0.66 -7.22 13.76
CA ASP A 25 1.45 -8.32 14.33
C ASP A 25 0.70 -9.65 14.26
N GLU A 26 -0.62 -9.62 14.50
CA GLU A 26 -1.47 -10.81 14.35
C GLU A 26 -1.56 -11.26 12.88
N ILE A 27 -1.66 -10.32 11.94
CA ILE A 27 -1.67 -10.63 10.50
C ILE A 27 -0.33 -11.23 10.04
N LEU A 28 0.79 -10.79 10.60
CA LEU A 28 2.13 -11.33 10.31
C LEU A 28 2.30 -12.80 10.76
N GLY A 29 1.46 -13.27 11.68
CA GLY A 29 1.40 -14.69 12.09
C GLY A 29 0.83 -15.63 11.02
N TYR A 30 0.19 -15.09 9.97
CA TYR A 30 -0.34 -15.88 8.86
C TYR A 30 0.71 -16.12 7.76
N ASN A 31 0.35 -16.96 6.78
CA ASN A 31 1.13 -17.03 5.55
C ASN A 31 1.03 -15.71 4.77
N LEU A 32 2.12 -14.95 4.78
CA LEU A 32 2.22 -13.61 4.18
C LEU A 32 1.72 -13.56 2.74
N LYS A 33 2.15 -14.50 1.88
CA LYS A 33 1.73 -14.55 0.47
C LYS A 33 0.22 -14.76 0.32
N ARG A 34 -0.42 -15.47 1.26
CA ARG A 34 -1.87 -15.73 1.23
C ARG A 34 -2.70 -14.55 1.73
N VAL A 35 -2.20 -13.75 2.68
CA VAL A 35 -2.94 -12.59 3.23
C VAL A 35 -2.87 -11.35 2.34
N VAL A 36 -1.91 -11.25 1.43
CA VAL A 36 -1.84 -10.16 0.43
C VAL A 36 -3.15 -10.01 -0.35
N ASN A 37 -3.75 -11.10 -0.80
CA ASN A 37 -4.99 -11.06 -1.58
C ASN A 37 -6.20 -10.49 -0.80
N PRO A 38 -6.52 -11.00 0.41
CA PRO A 38 -7.49 -10.36 1.29
C PRO A 38 -7.21 -8.88 1.55
N LEU A 39 -5.96 -8.51 1.88
CA LEU A 39 -5.60 -7.12 2.17
C LEU A 39 -5.81 -6.21 0.96
N ILE A 40 -5.41 -6.63 -0.24
CA ILE A 40 -5.70 -5.88 -1.49
C ILE A 40 -7.21 -5.74 -1.72
N SER A 41 -8.02 -6.70 -1.30
CA SER A 41 -9.49 -6.53 -1.36
C SER A 41 -10.01 -5.52 -0.34
N TYR A 42 -9.32 -5.33 0.80
CA TYR A 42 -9.78 -4.45 1.88
C TYR A 42 -9.26 -3.01 1.77
N ILE A 43 -8.15 -2.75 1.08
CA ILE A 43 -7.74 -1.38 0.73
C ILE A 43 -8.75 -0.69 -0.21
N GLN A 44 -9.64 -1.48 -0.83
CA GLN A 44 -10.74 -1.01 -1.69
C GLN A 44 -12.08 -0.90 -0.93
N SER A 45 -12.08 -1.13 0.39
CA SER A 45 -13.30 -1.06 1.21
C SER A 45 -13.87 0.36 1.20
N CYS A 46 -15.20 0.48 1.17
CA CYS A 46 -15.90 1.75 1.40
C CYS A 46 -15.80 2.21 2.86
N ASP A 47 -15.57 1.28 3.78
CA ASP A 47 -15.30 1.57 5.18
C ASP A 47 -13.85 2.07 5.32
N GLU A 48 -13.71 3.37 5.67
CA GLU A 48 -12.42 4.04 5.85
C GLU A 48 -11.57 3.37 6.94
N HIS A 49 -12.18 2.90 8.02
CA HIS A 49 -11.45 2.28 9.12
C HIS A 49 -10.82 0.95 8.69
N ILE A 50 -11.59 0.12 7.99
CA ILE A 50 -11.09 -1.14 7.41
C ILE A 50 -10.01 -0.85 6.36
N ARG A 51 -10.23 0.14 5.49
CA ARG A 51 -9.28 0.53 4.45
C ARG A 51 -7.95 0.98 5.04
N ALA A 52 -7.96 1.93 5.98
CA ALA A 52 -6.76 2.45 6.62
C ALA A 52 -5.95 1.35 7.32
N ARG A 53 -6.63 0.44 8.05
CA ARG A 53 -5.97 -0.70 8.71
C ARG A 53 -5.43 -1.71 7.70
N ALA A 54 -6.13 -1.93 6.58
CA ALA A 54 -5.65 -2.79 5.51
C ALA A 54 -4.38 -2.24 4.85
N VAL A 55 -4.31 -0.92 4.62
CA VAL A 55 -3.12 -0.23 4.08
C VAL A 55 -1.91 -0.45 4.99
N VAL A 56 -2.06 -0.17 6.30
CA VAL A 56 -0.98 -0.37 7.30
C VAL A 56 -0.54 -1.83 7.35
N SER A 57 -1.49 -2.76 7.39
CA SER A 57 -1.21 -4.20 7.43
C SER A 57 -0.48 -4.67 6.17
N LEU A 58 -0.90 -4.19 4.99
CA LEU A 58 -0.26 -4.52 3.72
C LEU A 58 1.18 -3.99 3.68
N GLY A 59 1.42 -2.79 4.21
CA GLY A 59 2.76 -2.23 4.42
C GLY A 59 3.68 -3.19 5.18
N GLN A 60 3.27 -3.63 6.37
CA GLN A 60 4.05 -4.55 7.21
C GLN A 60 4.23 -5.93 6.57
N VAL A 61 3.18 -6.49 5.97
CA VAL A 61 3.23 -7.79 5.29
C VAL A 61 4.21 -7.75 4.12
N VAL A 62 4.17 -6.72 3.28
CA VAL A 62 5.03 -6.60 2.10
C VAL A 62 6.46 -6.26 2.48
N ALA A 63 6.68 -5.44 3.50
CA ALA A 63 8.01 -5.21 4.07
C ALA A 63 8.63 -6.53 4.60
N THR A 64 7.86 -7.30 5.37
CA THR A 64 8.31 -8.61 5.87
C THR A 64 8.55 -9.61 4.74
N LEU A 65 7.76 -9.55 3.66
CA LEU A 65 8.04 -10.32 2.45
C LEU A 65 9.36 -9.87 1.82
N ALA A 66 9.63 -8.57 1.74
CA ALA A 66 10.85 -8.04 1.13
C ALA A 66 12.12 -8.48 1.86
N ASP A 67 12.08 -8.52 3.20
CA ASP A 67 13.18 -9.00 4.03
C ASP A 67 13.49 -10.49 3.78
N ARG A 68 12.49 -11.29 3.41
CA ARG A 68 12.64 -12.73 3.16
C ARG A 68 12.91 -13.06 1.70
N ASP A 69 12.27 -12.33 0.80
CA ASP A 69 12.25 -12.52 -0.64
C ASP A 69 11.77 -11.22 -1.32
N MET A 70 12.73 -10.34 -1.64
CA MET A 70 12.49 -9.07 -2.30
C MET A 70 11.63 -9.22 -3.57
N GLU A 71 11.81 -10.30 -4.34
CA GLU A 71 11.07 -10.46 -5.58
C GLU A 71 9.58 -10.70 -5.33
N SER A 72 9.24 -11.44 -4.27
CA SER A 72 7.84 -11.57 -3.84
C SER A 72 7.22 -10.22 -3.49
N ALA A 73 7.97 -9.31 -2.86
CA ALA A 73 7.47 -7.96 -2.56
C ALA A 73 7.32 -7.10 -3.82
N ARG A 74 8.28 -7.18 -4.77
CA ARG A 74 8.18 -6.50 -6.06
C ARG A 74 6.99 -6.97 -6.89
N VAL A 75 6.64 -8.26 -6.84
CA VAL A 75 5.41 -8.77 -7.47
C VAL A 75 4.18 -8.05 -6.93
N VAL A 76 4.11 -7.78 -5.62
CA VAL A 76 3.00 -7.03 -5.02
C VAL A 76 3.01 -5.57 -5.49
N MET A 77 4.17 -4.90 -5.47
CA MET A 77 4.31 -3.52 -5.96
C MET A 77 3.88 -3.39 -7.43
N ARG A 78 4.35 -4.27 -8.31
CA ARG A 78 3.96 -4.29 -9.74
C ARG A 78 2.47 -4.53 -9.92
N ARG A 79 1.85 -5.35 -9.07
CA ARG A 79 0.41 -5.57 -9.10
C ARG A 79 -0.38 -4.33 -8.70
N LEU A 80 0.07 -3.58 -7.69
CA LEU A 80 -0.54 -2.30 -7.30
C LEU A 80 -0.41 -1.28 -8.44
N MET A 81 0.77 -1.18 -9.06
CA MET A 81 0.99 -0.34 -10.24
C MET A 81 0.09 -0.73 -11.40
N TRP A 82 -0.02 -2.02 -11.70
CA TRP A 82 -0.90 -2.51 -12.76
C TRP A 82 -2.36 -2.15 -12.50
N SER A 83 -2.82 -2.18 -11.24
CA SER A 83 -4.20 -1.78 -10.91
C SER A 83 -4.51 -0.30 -11.11
N LEU A 84 -3.48 0.53 -11.32
CA LEU A 84 -3.61 1.95 -11.64
C LEU A 84 -3.57 2.22 -13.16
N ASN A 85 -3.33 1.19 -13.97
CA ASN A 85 -3.41 1.29 -15.41
C ASN A 85 -4.88 1.12 -15.86
N ASP A 86 -5.31 1.95 -16.82
CA ASP A 86 -6.65 1.91 -17.42
C ASP A 86 -6.97 0.53 -18.03
N GLU A 87 -5.96 -0.19 -18.52
CA GLU A 87 -6.10 -1.53 -19.09
C GLU A 87 -6.46 -2.61 -18.04
N SER A 88 -6.31 -2.33 -16.76
CA SER A 88 -6.53 -3.31 -15.70
C SER A 88 -8.01 -3.63 -15.46
N GLY A 89 -8.92 -2.80 -15.98
CA GLY A 89 -10.36 -2.92 -15.79
C GLY A 89 -10.84 -2.59 -14.36
N GLY A 90 -9.95 -2.14 -13.47
CA GLY A 90 -10.26 -1.69 -12.12
C GLY A 90 -9.78 -0.26 -11.88
N ILE A 91 -10.36 0.40 -10.88
CA ILE A 91 -9.99 1.80 -10.53
C ILE A 91 -8.69 1.85 -9.71
N GLY A 92 -8.22 0.74 -9.12
CA GLY A 92 -7.00 0.75 -8.30
C GLY A 92 -7.17 1.45 -6.94
N TRP A 93 -8.38 1.43 -6.36
CA TRP A 93 -8.67 2.04 -5.07
C TRP A 93 -7.66 1.65 -3.98
N GLY A 94 -7.13 2.65 -3.27
CA GLY A 94 -6.18 2.46 -2.18
C GLY A 94 -4.79 1.96 -2.60
N ALA A 95 -4.56 1.65 -3.88
CA ALA A 95 -3.26 1.21 -4.37
C ALA A 95 -2.14 2.25 -4.19
N PRO A 96 -2.31 3.55 -4.52
CA PRO A 96 -1.20 4.50 -4.44
C PRO A 96 -0.85 4.84 -2.99
N GLU A 97 -1.85 4.89 -2.11
CA GLU A 97 -1.64 5.03 -0.66
C GLU A 97 -0.89 3.82 -0.08
N SER A 98 -1.28 2.61 -0.49
CA SER A 98 -0.61 1.36 -0.10
C SER A 98 0.85 1.32 -0.55
N MET A 99 1.14 1.76 -1.78
CA MET A 99 2.52 1.87 -2.27
C MET A 99 3.34 2.80 -1.37
N GLY A 100 2.77 3.94 -0.97
CA GLY A 100 3.40 4.88 -0.04
C GLY A 100 3.70 4.25 1.32
N GLU A 101 2.73 3.55 1.92
CA GLU A 101 2.92 2.88 3.22
C GLU A 101 3.99 1.77 3.14
N ILE A 102 3.97 0.93 2.09
CA ILE A 102 4.99 -0.12 1.88
C ILE A 102 6.40 0.48 1.82
N MET A 103 6.58 1.55 1.04
CA MET A 103 7.88 2.21 0.92
C MET A 103 8.27 2.94 2.21
N ALA A 104 7.32 3.50 2.94
CA ALA A 104 7.57 4.12 4.23
C ALA A 104 8.13 3.09 5.24
N VAL A 105 7.58 1.88 5.26
CA VAL A 105 8.04 0.79 6.14
C VAL A 105 9.35 0.18 5.65
N HIS A 106 9.58 0.05 4.33
CA HIS A 106 10.74 -0.65 3.78
C HIS A 106 11.58 0.19 2.81
N GLY A 107 12.74 0.66 3.28
CA GLY A 107 13.63 1.57 2.53
C GLY A 107 14.22 0.98 1.24
N GLY A 108 14.35 -0.35 1.14
CA GLY A 108 14.78 -1.00 -0.11
C GLY A 108 13.75 -0.84 -1.24
N LEU A 109 12.46 -0.96 -0.90
CA LEU A 109 11.37 -0.75 -1.85
C LEU A 109 11.19 0.74 -2.14
N ALA A 110 11.39 1.61 -1.13
CA ALA A 110 11.41 3.05 -1.35
C ALA A 110 12.44 3.44 -2.42
N ARG A 111 13.68 2.95 -2.34
CA ARG A 111 14.72 3.24 -3.34
C ARG A 111 14.32 2.84 -4.76
N GLU A 112 13.58 1.76 -4.93
CA GLU A 112 13.13 1.27 -6.24
C GLU A 112 11.90 2.02 -6.79
N PHE A 113 10.93 2.34 -5.92
CA PHE A 113 9.59 2.73 -6.36
C PHE A 113 9.19 4.18 -6.04
N HIS A 114 9.95 4.96 -5.24
CA HIS A 114 9.54 6.31 -4.83
C HIS A 114 9.26 7.24 -6.02
N ARG A 115 10.09 7.15 -7.08
CA ARG A 115 9.92 7.96 -8.31
C ARG A 115 8.63 7.65 -9.04
N ILE A 116 8.17 6.39 -8.99
CA ILE A 116 6.90 5.99 -9.60
C ILE A 116 5.75 6.64 -8.83
N LEU A 117 5.76 6.59 -7.50
CA LEU A 117 4.73 7.24 -6.69
C LEU A 117 4.71 8.76 -6.88
N ILE A 118 5.88 9.39 -7.00
CA ILE A 118 5.99 10.83 -7.35
C ILE A 118 5.38 11.09 -8.73
N SER A 119 5.63 10.23 -9.72
CA SER A 119 5.11 10.43 -11.07
C SER A 119 3.58 10.41 -11.15
N TYR A 120 2.89 9.82 -10.15
CA TYR A 120 1.43 9.78 -10.09
C TYR A 120 0.78 11.12 -9.71
N VAL A 121 1.56 12.07 -9.18
CA VAL A 121 1.11 13.43 -8.82
C VAL A 121 1.79 14.52 -9.65
N ASP A 122 2.71 14.13 -10.54
CA ASP A 122 3.41 15.01 -11.47
C ASP A 122 2.62 15.09 -12.78
N SER A 123 2.19 16.29 -13.17
CA SER A 123 1.40 16.52 -14.39
C SER A 123 2.16 16.18 -15.67
N GLU A 124 3.50 16.18 -15.63
CA GLU A 124 4.36 15.79 -16.74
C GLU A 124 4.77 14.29 -16.67
N GLY A 125 4.29 13.57 -15.66
CA GLY A 125 4.61 12.17 -15.37
C GLY A 125 3.50 11.19 -15.72
N ASN A 126 3.35 10.14 -14.91
CA ASN A 126 2.23 9.19 -14.99
C ASN A 126 1.01 9.75 -14.23
N TYR A 127 0.64 11.00 -14.50
CA TYR A 127 -0.36 11.71 -13.72
C TYR A 127 -1.66 10.91 -13.60
N LEU A 128 -2.11 10.64 -12.37
CA LEU A 128 -3.39 9.95 -12.18
C LEU A 128 -4.52 10.94 -12.43
N GLU A 129 -5.21 10.86 -13.56
CA GLU A 129 -6.28 11.82 -13.90
C GLU A 129 -7.44 11.83 -12.90
N TYR A 130 -7.69 10.71 -12.24
CA TYR A 130 -8.76 10.59 -11.26
C TYR A 130 -8.32 11.10 -9.87
N GLU A 131 -8.85 12.28 -9.49
CA GLU A 131 -8.49 13.00 -8.25
C GLU A 131 -8.47 12.13 -6.98
N PRO A 132 -9.45 11.24 -6.71
CA PRO A 132 -9.39 10.40 -5.51
C PRO A 132 -8.16 9.47 -5.44
N LEU A 133 -7.64 9.01 -6.59
CA LEU A 133 -6.41 8.22 -6.62
C LEU A 133 -5.18 9.10 -6.39
N ARG A 134 -5.15 10.33 -6.93
CA ARG A 134 -4.10 11.30 -6.60
C ARG A 134 -4.08 11.63 -5.13
N GLN A 135 -5.23 11.83 -4.50
CA GLN A 135 -5.28 12.06 -3.05
C GLN A 135 -4.70 10.87 -2.26
N GLY A 136 -4.95 9.64 -2.71
CA GLY A 136 -4.28 8.45 -2.17
C GLY A 136 -2.76 8.50 -2.38
N ALA A 137 -2.28 8.91 -3.55
CA ALA A 137 -0.85 9.08 -3.82
C ALA A 137 -0.21 10.15 -2.93
N VAL A 138 -0.87 11.30 -2.74
CA VAL A 138 -0.43 12.39 -1.86
C VAL A 138 -0.34 11.92 -0.41
N LYS A 139 -1.33 11.19 0.10
CA LYS A 139 -1.27 10.57 1.44
C LYS A 139 -0.07 9.63 1.57
N GLY A 140 0.11 8.75 0.58
CA GLY A 140 1.26 7.85 0.50
C GLY A 140 2.60 8.58 0.48
N LEU A 141 2.71 9.67 -0.26
CA LEU A 141 3.91 10.51 -0.31
C LEU A 141 4.17 11.19 1.03
N LYS A 142 3.16 11.81 1.65
CA LYS A 142 3.30 12.44 2.99
C LYS A 142 3.85 11.44 4.01
N ARG A 143 3.31 10.23 3.99
CA ARG A 143 3.79 9.12 4.82
C ARG A 143 5.22 8.71 4.50
N LEU A 144 5.59 8.62 3.22
CA LEU A 144 6.94 8.29 2.75
C LEU A 144 7.97 9.37 3.12
N PHE A 145 7.65 10.65 2.92
CA PHE A 145 8.49 11.78 3.34
C PHE A 145 8.81 11.73 4.83
N ALA A 146 7.81 11.43 5.66
CA ALA A 146 7.99 11.33 7.10
C ALA A 146 8.90 10.15 7.52
N ALA A 147 8.79 9.00 6.84
CA ALA A 147 9.51 7.78 7.24
C ALA A 147 10.88 7.60 6.58
N GLN A 148 11.07 8.11 5.36
CA GLN A 148 12.29 7.94 4.56
C GLN A 148 12.91 9.29 4.17
N PRO A 149 13.21 10.19 5.14
CA PRO A 149 13.62 11.56 4.84
C PRO A 149 14.91 11.63 4.02
N LEU A 150 15.83 10.68 4.17
CA LEU A 150 17.07 10.64 3.37
C LEU A 150 16.83 10.33 1.89
N ILE A 151 15.90 9.42 1.59
CA ILE A 151 15.52 9.09 0.20
C ILE A 151 14.76 10.26 -0.41
N MET A 152 13.92 10.92 0.39
CA MET A 152 13.03 11.98 -0.07
C MET A 152 13.66 13.38 -0.05
N ALA A 153 14.87 13.54 0.52
CA ALA A 153 15.56 14.83 0.62
C ALA A 153 15.70 15.60 -0.72
N PRO A 154 16.00 14.95 -1.87
CA PRO A 154 16.06 15.66 -3.17
C PRO A 154 14.70 16.19 -3.65
N TYR A 155 13.59 15.72 -3.07
CA TYR A 155 12.23 15.96 -3.51
C TYR A 155 11.45 16.90 -2.56
N THR A 156 12.10 17.53 -1.59
CA THR A 156 11.45 18.42 -0.60
C THR A 156 10.69 19.59 -1.23
N HIS A 157 11.09 20.04 -2.43
CA HIS A 157 10.37 21.04 -3.21
C HIS A 157 8.92 20.65 -3.51
N LEU A 158 8.61 19.35 -3.53
CA LEU A 158 7.26 18.82 -3.74
C LEU A 158 6.36 18.95 -2.51
N LEU A 159 6.88 19.20 -1.31
CA LEU A 159 6.03 19.35 -0.11
C LEU A 159 5.10 20.56 -0.17
N GLY A 160 5.39 21.54 -1.04
CA GLY A 160 4.54 22.70 -1.30
C GLY A 160 3.52 22.52 -2.42
N THR A 161 3.57 21.40 -3.16
CA THR A 161 2.70 21.15 -4.32
C THR A 161 1.47 20.30 -4.02
N PHE A 162 1.32 19.77 -2.79
CA PHE A 162 0.18 18.91 -2.40
C PHE A 162 -0.40 19.19 -1.01
#